data_AF-A0A7Y2BVH7-F1
#
_entry.id   AF-A0A7Y2BVH7-F1
#
_cell.length_a   1.000
_cell.length_b   1.000
_cell.length_c   1.000
_cell.angle_alpha   90.00
_cell.angle_beta   90.00
_cell.angle_gamma   90.00
#
_symmetry.space_group_name_H-M   'P 1'
#
loop_
_entity.id
_entity.type
_entity.pdbx_description
1 polymer ?
#
loop_
_entity_poly.entity_id
_entity_poly.type
_entity_poly.pdbx_seq_one_letter_code
_entity_poly.pdbx_strand_id
1 'polypeptide(L)'
;MPYKILAPVKDRKKEYRFTAPVAHLLALVSDQERRVILETKIYCRSLIRYIPWFRTSKGGGAITFANRRWRSITYTENFFSNDLSRFGEKAYGNDTMAWLHLSAHEVGHIKHGFKYGSLLIYLIAFIFQYIRFGHGAAPLEIEADQGSNTLMRWHNYLKINSLGDIVSLLQSDQQDEVIIAVLDTWWEAFQCDLNSQA
;
A
#
# COMPACT_ATOMS: atom_id res chain seq x y z
N MET A 1 -0.49 5.30 16.00
CA MET A 1 -1.33 4.73 14.92
C MET A 1 -1.23 5.66 13.73
N PRO A 2 -1.17 5.13 12.50
CA PRO A 2 -1.00 5.94 11.30
C PRO A 2 -2.34 6.58 10.88
N TYR A 3 -2.90 7.48 11.71
CA TYR A 3 -4.25 8.05 11.52
C TYR A 3 -4.39 8.88 10.23
N LYS A 4 -3.28 9.38 9.67
CA LYS A 4 -3.25 10.07 8.37
C LYS A 4 -3.27 9.09 7.19
N ILE A 5 -2.95 7.81 7.41
CA ILE A 5 -2.97 6.76 6.39
C ILE A 5 -4.26 5.95 6.45
N LEU A 6 -4.71 5.64 7.66
CA LEU A 6 -5.85 4.77 7.91
C LEU A 6 -6.91 5.46 8.76
N ALA A 7 -8.16 5.40 8.28
CA ALA A 7 -9.33 5.76 9.05
C ALA A 7 -9.98 4.50 9.65
N PRO A 8 -10.33 4.49 10.95
CA PRO A 8 -11.08 3.39 11.54
C PRO A 8 -12.49 3.32 10.95
N VAL A 9 -13.00 2.10 10.72
CA VAL A 9 -14.40 1.91 10.31
C VAL A 9 -15.28 1.99 11.55
N LYS A 10 -16.26 2.89 11.51
CA LYS A 10 -17.23 3.08 12.61
C LYS A 10 -17.87 1.74 12.98
N ASP A 11 -17.97 1.49 14.30
CA ASP A 11 -18.61 0.31 14.89
C ASP A 11 -17.93 -1.05 14.59
N ARG A 12 -16.71 -1.04 14.02
CA ARG A 12 -15.94 -2.27 13.73
C ARG A 12 -14.54 -2.22 14.33
N LYS A 13 -14.36 -2.90 15.47
CA LYS A 13 -13.05 -2.99 16.14
C LYS A 13 -12.02 -3.61 15.21
N LYS A 14 -10.88 -2.93 15.03
CA LYS A 14 -9.71 -3.38 14.25
C LYS A 14 -9.95 -3.53 12.73
N GLU A 15 -10.99 -2.90 12.18
CA GLU A 15 -11.19 -2.72 10.74
C GLU A 15 -10.90 -1.25 10.38
N TYR A 16 -10.11 -1.04 9.33
CA TYR A 16 -9.70 0.27 8.83
C TYR A 16 -9.94 0.37 7.32
N ARG A 17 -9.83 1.59 6.81
CA ARG A 17 -9.76 1.92 5.37
C ARG A 17 -8.67 2.95 5.15
N PHE A 18 -8.15 3.02 3.93
CA PHE A 18 -7.30 4.15 3.56
C PHE A 18 -8.08 5.46 3.66
N THR A 19 -7.40 6.53 4.08
CA THR A 19 -7.92 7.89 3.98
C THR A 19 -8.10 8.28 2.51
N ALA A 20 -8.91 9.30 2.24
CA ALA A 20 -9.16 9.74 0.86
C ALA A 20 -7.88 10.16 0.11
N PRO A 21 -6.95 10.91 0.72
CA PRO A 21 -5.67 11.26 0.09
C PRO A 21 -4.79 10.04 -0.21
N VAL A 22 -4.70 9.09 0.72
CA VAL A 22 -3.88 7.89 0.50
C VAL A 22 -4.47 7.00 -0.57
N ALA A 23 -5.79 6.79 -0.57
CA ALA A 23 -6.43 6.02 -1.63
C ALA A 23 -6.27 6.68 -3.02
N HIS A 24 -6.26 8.01 -3.07
CA HIS A 24 -5.99 8.76 -4.30
C HIS A 24 -4.54 8.58 -4.77
N LEU A 25 -3.57 8.79 -3.87
CA LEU A 25 -2.15 8.55 -4.16
C LEU A 25 -1.90 7.13 -4.67
N LEU A 26 -2.47 6.13 -3.99
CA LEU A 26 -2.32 4.73 -4.39
C LEU A 26 -2.95 4.46 -5.76
N ALA A 27 -4.06 5.13 -6.10
CA ALA A 27 -4.68 5.01 -7.42
C ALA A 27 -3.75 5.51 -8.53
N LEU A 28 -3.12 6.67 -8.32
CA LEU A 28 -2.18 7.26 -9.29
C LEU A 28 -1.02 6.32 -9.62
N VAL A 29 -0.43 5.69 -8.60
CA VAL A 29 0.79 4.88 -8.80
C VAL A 29 0.52 3.42 -9.22
N SER A 30 -0.68 2.89 -8.99
CA SER A 30 -0.97 1.45 -9.16
C SER A 30 -1.90 1.10 -10.34
N ASP A 31 -2.39 2.09 -11.08
CA ASP A 31 -3.38 1.88 -12.14
C ASP A 31 -4.63 1.12 -11.64
N GLN A 32 -5.03 1.40 -10.40
CA GLN A 32 -6.26 0.90 -9.80
C GLN A 32 -7.23 2.05 -9.55
N GLU A 33 -8.52 1.82 -9.78
CA GLU A 33 -9.53 2.83 -9.51
C GLU A 33 -9.50 3.26 -8.04
N ARG A 34 -9.53 4.56 -7.76
CA ARG A 34 -9.57 5.07 -6.38
C ARG A 34 -10.71 4.47 -5.56
N ARG A 35 -11.87 4.26 -6.16
CA ARG A 35 -13.02 3.61 -5.51
C ARG A 35 -12.69 2.19 -5.05
N VAL A 36 -11.97 1.43 -5.87
CA VAL A 36 -11.52 0.08 -5.53
C VAL A 36 -10.66 0.11 -4.26
N ILE A 37 -9.77 1.08 -4.15
CA ILE A 37 -8.86 1.22 -3.00
C ILE A 37 -9.62 1.67 -1.74
N LEU A 38 -10.50 2.68 -1.86
CA LEU A 38 -11.33 3.18 -0.75
C LEU A 38 -12.23 2.11 -0.12
N GLU A 39 -12.76 1.20 -0.94
CA GLU A 39 -13.62 0.10 -0.47
C GLU A 39 -12.80 -1.06 0.13
N THR A 40 -11.47 -1.01 0.11
CA THR A 40 -10.61 -2.06 0.65
C THR A 40 -10.56 -2.06 2.17
N LYS A 41 -10.87 -3.23 2.75
CA LYS A 41 -10.84 -3.42 4.20
C LYS A 41 -9.43 -3.72 4.66
N ILE A 42 -8.96 -2.97 5.65
CA ILE A 42 -7.62 -3.12 6.19
C ILE A 42 -7.70 -3.66 7.60
N TYR A 43 -6.89 -4.68 7.89
CA TYR A 43 -6.85 -5.33 9.19
C TYR A 43 -5.43 -5.36 9.75
N CYS A 44 -5.35 -5.31 11.06
CA CYS A 44 -4.15 -5.71 11.81
C CYS A 44 -4.22 -7.21 12.08
N ARG A 45 -3.11 -7.90 11.85
CA ARG A 45 -2.96 -9.32 12.20
C ARG A 45 -3.28 -9.54 13.67
N SER A 46 -3.97 -10.63 13.96
CA SER A 46 -4.42 -10.99 15.31
C SER A 46 -4.63 -12.49 15.42
N LEU A 47 -4.92 -13.00 16.62
CA LEU A 47 -5.19 -14.42 16.82
C LEU A 47 -6.34 -14.96 15.94
N ILE A 48 -7.31 -14.11 15.57
CA ILE A 48 -8.44 -14.48 14.71
C ILE A 48 -8.12 -14.29 13.22
N ARG A 49 -7.25 -13.34 12.87
CA ARG A 49 -6.70 -13.12 11.51
C ARG A 49 -5.19 -13.26 11.57
N TYR A 50 -4.70 -14.50 11.61
CA TYR A 50 -3.30 -14.81 11.89
C TYR A 50 -2.39 -14.84 10.65
N ILE A 51 -2.94 -14.63 9.45
CA ILE A 51 -2.21 -14.53 8.17
C ILE A 51 -2.01 -13.04 7.86
N PRO A 52 -0.83 -12.58 7.39
CA PRO A 52 0.32 -13.39 6.95
C PRO A 52 1.13 -13.98 8.11
N TRP A 53 1.86 -15.08 7.88
CA TRP A 53 2.70 -15.74 8.90
C TRP A 53 4.11 -15.13 9.00
N PHE A 54 4.34 -13.98 8.36
CA PHE A 54 5.65 -13.32 8.34
C PHE A 54 6.11 -12.91 9.73
N ARG A 55 7.40 -13.07 10.02
CA ARG A 55 7.98 -12.65 11.30
C ARG A 55 8.04 -11.13 11.34
N THR A 56 7.30 -10.52 12.25
CA THR A 56 7.34 -9.06 12.53
C THR A 56 8.75 -8.59 12.88
N SER A 57 9.52 -9.42 13.58
CA SER A 57 10.93 -9.16 13.91
C SER A 57 11.88 -9.21 12.71
N LYS A 58 11.42 -9.57 11.50
CA LYS A 58 12.18 -9.54 10.25
C LYS A 58 11.63 -8.55 9.21
N GLY A 59 10.84 -7.56 9.64
CA GLY A 59 10.21 -6.56 8.78
C GLY A 59 8.70 -6.73 8.67
N GLY A 60 8.17 -7.91 8.99
CA GLY A 60 6.73 -8.17 8.84
C GLY A 60 6.32 -8.17 7.37
N GLY A 61 5.10 -7.71 7.08
CA GLY A 61 4.57 -7.61 5.72
C GLY A 61 3.06 -7.50 5.73
N ALA A 62 2.46 -7.73 4.57
CA ALA A 62 1.02 -7.78 4.41
C ALA A 62 0.61 -8.93 3.49
N ILE A 63 -0.70 -9.16 3.41
CA ILE A 63 -1.26 -10.06 2.42
C ILE A 63 -2.57 -9.48 1.92
N THR A 64 -2.74 -9.55 0.61
CA THR A 64 -3.97 -9.13 -0.06
C THR A 64 -4.81 -10.31 -0.46
N PHE A 65 -6.09 -10.19 -0.14
CA PHE A 65 -7.13 -11.10 -0.59
C PHE A 65 -8.22 -10.29 -1.30
N ALA A 66 -8.41 -10.55 -2.60
CA ALA A 66 -9.37 -9.81 -3.40
C ALA A 66 -10.09 -10.68 -4.45
N ASN A 67 -11.31 -10.30 -4.77
CA ASN A 67 -12.06 -10.66 -5.96
C ASN A 67 -13.08 -9.55 -6.28
N ARG A 68 -13.90 -9.73 -7.33
CA ARG A 68 -14.86 -8.72 -7.79
C ARG A 68 -15.90 -8.27 -6.74
N ARG A 69 -16.12 -9.02 -5.66
CA ARG A 69 -17.14 -8.72 -4.62
C ARG A 69 -16.55 -8.26 -3.30
N TRP A 70 -15.35 -8.71 -2.95
CA TRP A 70 -14.73 -8.39 -1.67
C TRP A 70 -13.22 -8.29 -1.80
N ARG A 71 -12.63 -7.45 -0.95
CA ARG A 71 -11.21 -7.11 -1.00
C ARG A 71 -10.72 -6.70 0.39
N SER A 72 -9.56 -7.19 0.78
CA SER A 72 -8.95 -6.87 2.07
C SER A 72 -7.44 -7.04 2.07
N ILE A 73 -6.77 -6.23 2.88
CA ILE A 73 -5.34 -6.31 3.15
C ILE A 73 -5.16 -6.53 4.66
N THR A 74 -4.32 -7.50 5.04
CA THR A 74 -3.97 -7.72 6.45
C THR A 74 -2.48 -7.47 6.65
N TYR A 75 -2.13 -6.47 7.46
CA TYR A 75 -0.75 -6.14 7.79
C TYR A 75 -0.34 -6.78 9.12
N THR A 76 0.94 -7.07 9.27
CA THR A 76 1.52 -7.50 10.54
C THR A 76 1.47 -6.41 11.62
N GLU A 77 1.53 -6.81 12.89
CA GLU A 77 1.27 -5.92 14.04
C GLU A 77 2.27 -4.77 14.18
N ASN A 78 3.48 -4.94 13.66
CA ASN A 78 4.54 -3.93 13.71
C ASN A 78 4.21 -2.68 12.88
N PHE A 79 3.37 -2.80 11.84
CA PHE A 79 2.85 -1.65 11.10
C PHE A 79 1.87 -0.81 11.93
N PHE A 80 1.26 -1.38 12.97
CA PHE A 80 0.35 -0.67 13.86
C PHE A 80 1.01 -0.22 15.17
N SER A 81 2.32 -0.39 15.33
CA SER A 81 3.02 -0.18 16.59
C SER A 81 4.24 0.73 16.46
N ASN A 82 4.46 1.56 17.47
CA ASN A 82 5.70 2.34 17.68
C ASN A 82 6.57 1.74 18.79
N ASP A 83 6.25 0.53 19.26
CA ASP A 83 6.95 -0.14 20.34
C ASP A 83 8.31 -0.67 19.87
N LEU A 84 9.34 0.17 20.05
CA LEU A 84 10.73 -0.16 19.74
C LEU A 84 11.26 -1.30 20.63
N SER A 85 10.75 -1.47 21.85
CA SER A 85 11.19 -2.56 22.73
C SER A 85 10.80 -3.93 22.18
N ARG A 86 9.65 -4.01 21.49
CA ARG A 86 9.12 -5.24 20.89
C ARG A 86 9.55 -5.45 19.45
N PHE A 87 9.65 -4.38 18.66
CA PHE A 87 9.87 -4.48 17.20
C PHE A 87 11.18 -3.84 16.73
N GLY A 88 11.93 -3.14 17.59
CA GLY A 88 13.13 -2.40 17.21
C GLY A 88 12.86 -1.41 16.07
N GLU A 89 13.79 -1.30 15.14
CA GLU A 89 13.68 -0.48 13.92
C GLU A 89 12.53 -0.88 12.97
N LYS A 90 11.82 -1.98 13.26
CA LYS A 90 10.71 -2.48 12.44
C LYS A 90 9.35 -2.03 12.99
N ALA A 91 9.32 -1.12 13.96
CA ALA A 91 8.11 -0.49 14.47
C ALA A 91 7.62 0.61 13.50
N TYR A 92 6.88 0.23 12.47
CA TYR A 92 6.47 1.13 11.38
C TYR A 92 5.21 1.96 11.68
N GLY A 93 4.74 2.01 12.93
CA GLY A 93 3.50 2.70 13.29
C GLY A 93 3.42 4.18 12.93
N ASN A 94 4.57 4.85 12.79
CA ASN A 94 4.72 6.24 12.36
C ASN A 94 5.56 6.37 11.07
N ASP A 95 5.96 5.27 10.45
CA ASP A 95 6.73 5.29 9.20
C ASP A 95 5.77 5.34 8.01
N THR A 96 5.42 6.56 7.62
CA THR A 96 4.50 6.81 6.49
C THR A 96 5.02 6.20 5.20
N MET A 97 6.32 6.28 4.91
CA MET A 97 6.83 5.79 3.63
C MET A 97 6.82 4.25 3.60
N ALA A 98 7.16 3.58 4.70
CA ALA A 98 7.00 2.12 4.79
C ALA A 98 5.53 1.71 4.58
N TRP A 99 4.58 2.44 5.17
CA TRP A 99 3.15 2.22 4.96
C TRP A 99 2.75 2.39 3.49
N LEU A 100 3.12 3.49 2.85
CA LEU A 100 2.77 3.76 1.45
C LEU A 100 3.42 2.75 0.50
N HIS A 101 4.69 2.44 0.70
CA HIS A 101 5.44 1.51 -0.13
C HIS A 101 4.83 0.09 -0.07
N LEU A 102 4.58 -0.43 1.13
CA LEU A 102 3.93 -1.75 1.25
C LEU A 102 2.48 -1.70 0.71
N SER A 103 1.74 -0.63 0.97
CA SER A 103 0.37 -0.52 0.47
C SER A 103 0.28 -0.45 -1.06
N ALA A 104 1.23 0.21 -1.72
CA ALA A 104 1.29 0.26 -3.18
C ALA A 104 1.52 -1.13 -3.79
N HIS A 105 2.37 -1.95 -3.16
CA HIS A 105 2.58 -3.35 -3.52
C HIS A 105 1.28 -4.17 -3.37
N GLU A 106 0.67 -4.10 -2.19
CA GLU A 106 -0.55 -4.85 -1.87
C GLU A 106 -1.75 -4.45 -2.75
N VAL A 107 -1.87 -3.17 -3.11
CA VAL A 107 -2.90 -2.71 -4.06
C VAL A 107 -2.69 -3.33 -5.45
N GLY A 108 -1.44 -3.55 -5.88
CA GLY A 108 -1.13 -4.29 -7.10
C GLY A 108 -1.73 -5.70 -7.10
N HIS A 109 -1.74 -6.39 -5.96
CA HIS A 109 -2.38 -7.71 -5.84
C HIS A 109 -3.92 -7.69 -5.93
N ILE A 110 -4.58 -6.54 -5.70
CA ILE A 110 -6.04 -6.43 -5.89
C ILE A 110 -6.40 -6.70 -7.37
N LYS A 111 -5.61 -6.16 -8.29
CA LYS A 111 -5.74 -6.38 -9.74
C LYS A 111 -5.71 -7.87 -10.09
N HIS A 112 -4.79 -8.61 -9.49
CA HIS A 112 -4.68 -10.07 -9.67
C HIS A 112 -5.93 -10.78 -9.17
N GLY A 113 -6.46 -10.39 -8.01
CA GLY A 113 -7.72 -10.92 -7.49
C GLY A 113 -8.90 -10.79 -8.46
N PHE A 114 -8.97 -9.69 -9.22
CA PHE A 114 -9.99 -9.51 -10.25
C PHE A 114 -9.73 -10.32 -11.52
N LYS A 115 -8.47 -10.43 -11.92
CA LYS A 115 -8.02 -11.18 -13.10
C LYS A 115 -8.26 -12.69 -12.95
N TYR A 116 -7.92 -13.27 -11.80
CA TYR A 116 -8.07 -14.71 -11.58
C TYR A 116 -9.49 -15.12 -11.17
N GLY A 117 -10.33 -14.19 -10.69
CA GLY A 117 -11.73 -14.44 -10.35
C GLY A 117 -11.98 -15.37 -9.15
N SER A 118 -10.95 -16.11 -8.71
CA SER A 118 -10.95 -16.99 -7.56
C SER A 118 -9.69 -16.76 -6.73
N LEU A 119 -9.91 -16.46 -5.45
CA LEU A 119 -8.85 -16.31 -4.47
C LEU A 119 -7.97 -17.56 -4.37
N LEU A 120 -8.59 -18.74 -4.48
CA LEU A 120 -7.89 -20.01 -4.39
C LEU A 120 -6.97 -20.21 -5.60
N ILE A 121 -7.43 -19.85 -6.81
CA ILE A 121 -6.61 -19.93 -8.03
C ILE A 121 -5.45 -18.92 -7.97
N TYR A 122 -5.73 -17.70 -7.52
CA TYR A 122 -4.68 -16.70 -7.28
C TYR A 122 -3.63 -17.20 -6.29
N LEU A 123 -4.06 -17.73 -5.14
CA LEU A 123 -3.15 -18.23 -4.10
C LEU A 123 -2.33 -19.43 -4.60
N ILE A 124 -2.93 -20.34 -5.38
CA ILE A 124 -2.22 -21.48 -5.99
C ILE A 124 -1.18 -20.98 -7.01
N ALA A 125 -1.55 -20.03 -7.89
CA ALA A 125 -0.62 -19.46 -8.87
C ALA A 125 0.52 -18.70 -8.18
N PHE A 126 0.20 -17.94 -7.14
CA PHE A 126 1.15 -17.21 -6.31
C PHE A 126 2.14 -18.16 -5.63
N ILE A 127 1.65 -19.19 -4.93
CA ILE A 127 2.49 -20.20 -4.27
C ILE A 127 3.36 -20.94 -5.29
N PHE A 128 2.81 -21.30 -6.45
CA PHE A 128 3.56 -21.98 -7.51
C PHE A 128 4.70 -21.10 -8.05
N GLN A 129 4.42 -19.82 -8.36
CA GLN A 129 5.47 -18.89 -8.81
C GLN A 129 6.52 -18.64 -7.73
N TYR A 130 6.08 -18.54 -6.48
CA TYR A 130 6.96 -18.38 -5.33
C TYR A 130 7.94 -19.56 -5.19
N ILE A 131 7.47 -20.80 -5.34
CA ILE A 131 8.32 -22.01 -5.30
C ILE A 131 9.25 -22.06 -6.52
N ARG A 132 8.75 -21.67 -7.70
CA ARG A 132 9.47 -21.81 -8.98
C ARG A 132 10.57 -20.76 -9.20
N PHE A 133 10.36 -19.53 -8.73
CA PHE A 133 11.19 -18.37 -9.04
C PHE A 133 11.77 -17.67 -7.79
N GLY A 134 11.21 -17.92 -6.60
CA GLY A 134 11.55 -17.18 -5.38
C GLY A 134 10.78 -15.86 -5.25
N HIS A 135 10.80 -15.27 -4.04
CA HIS A 135 9.91 -14.16 -3.64
C HIS A 135 9.92 -12.98 -4.61
N GLY A 136 11.10 -12.46 -4.99
CA GLY A 136 11.20 -11.25 -5.82
C GLY A 136 11.16 -11.47 -7.33
N ALA A 137 11.18 -12.71 -7.81
CA ALA A 137 11.24 -13.02 -9.25
C ALA A 137 9.94 -13.65 -9.79
N ALA A 138 8.92 -13.82 -8.93
CA ALA A 138 7.60 -14.26 -9.35
C ALA A 138 6.94 -13.16 -10.21
N PRO A 139 6.41 -13.48 -11.41
CA PRO A 139 5.78 -12.47 -12.28
C PRO A 139 4.69 -11.64 -11.61
N LEU A 140 3.88 -12.24 -10.72
CA LEU A 140 2.85 -11.51 -9.97
C LEU A 140 3.44 -10.60 -8.89
N GLU A 141 4.58 -10.93 -8.32
CA GLU A 141 5.30 -10.04 -7.38
C GLU A 141 5.91 -8.86 -8.14
N ILE A 142 6.50 -9.11 -9.32
CA ILE A 142 7.04 -8.06 -10.21
C ILE A 142 5.92 -7.09 -10.65
N GLU A 143 4.74 -7.61 -11.02
CA GLU A 143 3.60 -6.76 -11.37
C GLU A 143 3.12 -5.95 -10.16
N ALA A 144 3.08 -6.55 -8.96
CA ALA A 144 2.69 -5.84 -7.74
C ALA A 144 3.68 -4.74 -7.34
N ASP A 145 4.98 -4.95 -7.55
CA ASP A 145 6.03 -3.99 -7.24
C ASP A 145 6.00 -2.73 -8.13
N GLN A 146 5.28 -2.75 -9.27
CA GLN A 146 5.19 -1.59 -10.16
C GLN A 146 4.67 -0.34 -9.44
N GLY A 147 3.66 -0.49 -8.58
CA GLY A 147 3.10 0.62 -7.80
C GLY A 147 4.11 1.20 -6.82
N SER A 148 4.81 0.33 -6.09
CA SER A 148 5.85 0.70 -5.13
C SER A 148 7.04 1.39 -5.79
N ASN A 149 7.49 0.86 -6.93
CA ASN A 149 8.59 1.42 -7.71
C ASN A 149 8.20 2.79 -8.27
N THR A 150 6.97 2.93 -8.77
CA THR A 150 6.44 4.20 -9.29
C THR A 150 6.34 5.25 -8.19
N LEU A 151 5.84 4.88 -7.01
CA LEU A 151 5.82 5.75 -5.83
C LEU A 151 7.21 6.25 -5.46
N MET A 152 8.21 5.35 -5.40
CA MET A 152 9.57 5.73 -5.05
C MET A 152 10.20 6.67 -6.08
N ARG A 153 9.98 6.41 -7.38
CA ARG A 153 10.45 7.29 -8.46
C ARG A 153 9.79 8.66 -8.37
N TRP A 154 8.48 8.72 -8.18
CA TRP A 154 7.75 9.97 -8.05
C TRP A 154 8.19 10.77 -6.82
N HIS A 155 8.29 10.13 -5.65
CA HIS A 155 8.77 10.77 -4.43
C HIS A 155 10.19 11.32 -4.58
N ASN A 156 11.09 10.56 -5.20
CA ASN A 156 12.45 11.00 -5.47
C ASN A 156 12.49 12.16 -6.47
N TYR A 157 11.66 12.12 -7.52
CA TYR A 157 11.52 13.21 -8.48
C TYR A 157 11.14 14.53 -7.78
N LEU A 158 10.16 14.49 -6.86
CA LEU A 158 9.73 15.68 -6.11
C LEU A 158 10.86 16.24 -5.25
N LYS A 159 11.65 15.37 -4.60
CA LYS A 159 12.79 15.78 -3.77
C LYS A 159 13.92 16.39 -4.59
N ILE A 160 14.33 15.73 -5.67
CA ILE A 160 15.43 16.19 -6.53
C ILE A 160 15.11 17.54 -7.16
N ASN A 161 13.86 17.74 -7.57
CA ASN A 161 13.40 19.00 -8.18
C ASN A 161 12.91 20.03 -7.15
N SER A 162 13.05 19.76 -5.85
CA SER A 162 12.61 20.65 -4.76
C SER A 162 11.14 21.08 -4.86
N LEU A 163 10.28 20.22 -5.40
CA LEU A 163 8.84 20.47 -5.56
C LEU A 163 8.04 20.15 -4.30
N GLY A 164 8.52 19.20 -3.48
CA GLY A 164 7.87 18.83 -2.23
C GLY A 164 8.27 17.45 -1.71
N ASP A 165 7.51 16.99 -0.71
CA ASP A 165 7.69 15.69 -0.06
C ASP A 165 6.30 15.09 0.27
N ILE A 166 6.03 13.91 -0.29
CA ILE A 166 4.72 13.23 -0.17
C ILE A 166 4.37 12.95 1.28
N VAL A 167 5.34 12.53 2.09
CA VAL A 167 5.13 12.20 3.50
C VAL A 167 4.67 13.43 4.27
N SER A 168 5.38 14.55 4.07
CA SER A 168 5.09 15.82 4.72
C SER A 168 3.72 16.35 4.32
N LEU A 169 3.34 16.23 3.04
CA LEU A 169 2.02 16.63 2.56
C LEU A 169 0.90 15.82 3.23
N LEU A 170 1.01 14.49 3.25
CA LEU A 170 0.00 13.61 3.87
C LEU A 170 -0.10 13.79 5.39
N GLN A 171 0.99 14.18 6.04
CA GLN A 171 1.01 14.44 7.48
C GLN A 171 0.55 15.84 7.87
N SER A 172 0.38 16.75 6.90
CA SER A 172 -0.06 18.11 7.14
C SER A 172 -1.50 18.18 7.69
N ASP A 173 -1.88 19.36 8.20
CA ASP A 173 -3.23 19.65 8.70
C ASP A 173 -4.15 20.25 7.62
N GLN A 174 -3.75 20.14 6.35
CA GLN A 174 -4.58 20.54 5.21
C GLN A 174 -5.80 19.61 5.08
N GLN A 175 -6.85 20.13 4.44
CA GLN A 175 -8.03 19.34 4.10
C GLN A 175 -7.70 18.28 3.04
N ASP A 176 -8.41 17.17 3.05
CA ASP A 176 -8.21 16.05 2.14
C ASP A 176 -8.26 16.49 0.66
N GLU A 177 -9.18 17.40 0.32
CA GLU A 177 -9.33 17.96 -1.04
C GLU A 177 -8.10 18.77 -1.48
N VAL A 178 -7.51 19.53 -0.55
CA VAL A 178 -6.30 20.31 -0.82
C VAL A 178 -5.11 19.37 -1.03
N ILE A 179 -4.97 18.35 -0.18
CA ILE A 179 -3.91 17.34 -0.33
C ILE A 179 -4.03 16.65 -1.69
N ILE A 180 -5.24 16.22 -2.08
CA ILE A 180 -5.50 15.56 -3.36
C ILE A 180 -5.13 16.47 -4.53
N ALA A 181 -5.53 17.74 -4.51
CA ALA A 181 -5.19 18.68 -5.58
C ALA A 181 -3.68 18.89 -5.74
N VAL A 182 -2.93 18.93 -4.62
CA VAL A 182 -1.46 19.03 -4.66
C VAL A 182 -0.85 17.74 -5.23
N LEU A 183 -1.37 16.56 -4.83
CA LEU A 183 -0.93 15.28 -5.38
C LEU A 183 -1.15 15.21 -6.90
N ASP A 184 -2.31 15.67 -7.40
CA ASP A 184 -2.59 15.72 -8.85
C ASP A 184 -1.60 16.61 -9.58
N THR A 185 -1.35 17.82 -9.06
CA THR A 185 -0.37 18.76 -9.64
C THR A 185 1.04 18.13 -9.70
N TRP A 186 1.46 17.49 -8.61
CA TRP A 186 2.76 16.82 -8.52
C TRP A 186 2.86 15.59 -9.41
N TRP A 187 1.76 14.88 -9.61
CA TRP A 187 1.70 13.72 -10.49
C TRP A 187 1.78 14.12 -11.95
N GLU A 188 1.04 15.14 -12.36
CA GLU A 188 1.10 15.69 -13.72
C GLU A 188 2.51 16.16 -14.08
N ALA A 189 3.17 16.88 -13.17
CA ALA A 189 4.57 17.30 -13.36
C ALA A 189 5.51 16.11 -13.58
N PHE A 190 5.37 15.06 -12.77
CA PHE A 190 6.15 13.83 -12.90
C PHE A 190 5.88 13.10 -14.22
N GLN A 191 4.61 13.00 -14.64
CA GLN A 191 4.25 12.39 -15.92
C GLN A 191 4.79 13.17 -17.12
N CYS A 192 4.75 14.51 -17.07
CA CYS A 192 5.37 15.36 -18.09
C CYS A 192 6.87 15.14 -18.21
N ASP A 193 7.59 15.03 -17.07
CA ASP A 193 9.02 14.73 -17.06
C ASP A 193 9.31 13.36 -17.68
N LEU A 194 8.59 12.31 -17.25
CA LEU A 194 8.73 10.96 -17.80
C LEU A 194 8.53 10.91 -19.32
N ASN A 195 7.53 11.61 -19.84
CA ASN A 195 7.21 11.65 -21.27
C ASN A 195 8.22 12.47 -22.08
N SER A 196 8.94 13.40 -21.45
CA SER A 196 9.99 14.19 -22.14
C SER A 196 11.32 13.42 -22.28
N GLN A 197 11.47 12.32 -21.54
CA GLN A 197 12.65 11.46 -21.55
C GLN A 197 12.46 10.17 -22.38
N ALA A 198 11.25 9.93 -22.92
CA ALA A 198 10.87 8.76 -23.71
C ALA A 198 10.96 9.03 -25.22
#